data_AF-A0A962WWP3-F1
#
_entry.id   AF-A0A962WWP3-F1
#
_cell.length_a   1.000
_cell.length_b   1.000
_cell.length_c   1.000
_cell.angle_alpha   90.00
_cell.angle_beta   90.00
_cell.angle_gamma   90.00
#
_symmetry.space_group_name_H-M   'P 1'
#
loop_
_entity.id
_entity.type
_entity.pdbx_description
1 polymer ?
#
loop_
_entity_poly.entity_id
_entity_poly.type
_entity_poly.pdbx_seq_one_letter_code
_entity_poly.pdbx_strand_id
1 'polypeptide(L)'
;ASIDISIRAWARRDKVAKATVEEVDRLRLSFVTDLFKELGHSDSRAQDLAYLIYSYMMAVTLIDLEDDIDKRVTRATRLSEFLASNCPLSSCPQRENHPLQKEPANPPDKQTK
;
A
#
# COMPACT_ATOMS: atom_id res chain seq x y z
N ALA A 1 -17.76 -3.95 -5.05
CA ALA A 1 -16.61 -4.90 -5.08
C ALA A 1 -16.79 -6.03 -6.11
N SER A 2 -17.98 -6.62 -6.28
CA SER A 2 -18.22 -7.79 -7.16
C SER A 2 -17.73 -7.65 -8.61
N ILE A 3 -17.84 -6.47 -9.22
CA ILE A 3 -17.40 -6.23 -10.62
C ILE A 3 -15.88 -6.40 -10.77
N ASP A 4 -15.06 -5.78 -9.92
CA ASP A 4 -13.59 -5.84 -10.02
C ASP A 4 -13.07 -7.27 -9.85
N ILE A 5 -13.62 -8.02 -8.88
CA ILE A 5 -13.29 -9.44 -8.66
C ILE A 5 -13.66 -10.27 -9.89
N SER A 6 -14.83 -10.03 -10.48
CA SER A 6 -15.29 -10.78 -11.65
C SER A 6 -14.41 -10.54 -12.87
N ILE A 7 -14.01 -9.28 -13.11
CA ILE A 7 -13.09 -8.92 -14.19
C ILE A 7 -11.72 -9.55 -13.97
N ARG A 8 -11.17 -9.47 -12.75
CA ARG A 8 -9.89 -10.12 -12.40
C ARG A 8 -9.96 -11.64 -12.53
N ALA A 9 -11.09 -12.26 -12.18
CA ALA A 9 -11.30 -13.69 -12.38
C ALA A 9 -11.30 -14.08 -13.87
N TRP A 10 -11.89 -13.25 -14.73
CA TRP A 10 -11.86 -13.41 -16.19
C TRP A 10 -10.43 -13.22 -16.76
N ALA A 11 -9.70 -12.22 -16.29
CA ALA A 11 -8.32 -11.94 -16.69
C ALA A 11 -7.35 -13.11 -16.46
N ARG A 12 -7.65 -14.05 -15.56
CA ARG A 12 -6.83 -15.27 -15.36
C ARG A 12 -6.78 -16.18 -16.59
N ARG A 13 -7.78 -16.10 -17.47
CA ARG A 13 -7.95 -16.99 -18.63
C ARG A 13 -8.01 -16.26 -19.97
N ASP A 14 -8.14 -14.94 -19.98
CA ASP A 14 -8.28 -14.13 -21.18
C ASP A 14 -7.17 -13.08 -21.27
N LYS A 15 -6.44 -13.08 -22.39
CA LYS A 15 -5.27 -12.21 -22.60
C LYS A 15 -5.64 -10.74 -22.74
N VAL A 16 -6.80 -10.45 -23.36
CA VAL A 16 -7.26 -9.06 -23.54
C VAL A 16 -7.69 -8.51 -22.18
N ALA A 17 -8.49 -9.27 -21.44
CA ALA A 17 -8.88 -8.88 -20.08
C ALA A 17 -7.67 -8.69 -19.16
N LYS A 18 -6.65 -9.57 -19.26
CA LYS A 18 -5.40 -9.41 -18.52
C LYS A 18 -4.69 -8.10 -18.86
N ALA A 19 -4.48 -7.81 -20.15
CA ALA A 19 -3.81 -6.59 -20.58
C ALA A 19 -4.56 -5.33 -20.09
N THR A 20 -5.89 -5.34 -20.17
CA THR A 20 -6.73 -4.24 -19.67
C THR A 20 -6.60 -4.07 -18.16
N VAL A 21 -6.68 -5.15 -17.37
CA VAL A 21 -6.51 -5.06 -15.90
C VAL A 21 -5.13 -4.50 -15.55
N GLU A 22 -4.08 -4.98 -16.20
CA GLU A 22 -2.71 -4.48 -15.98
C GLU A 22 -2.55 -2.99 -16.35
N GLU A 23 -3.20 -2.54 -17.43
CA GLU A 23 -3.20 -1.13 -17.82
C GLU A 23 -3.88 -0.25 -16.78
N VAL A 24 -5.07 -0.64 -16.34
CA VAL A 24 -5.80 0.14 -15.34
C VAL A 24 -5.06 0.13 -13.99
N ASP A 25 -4.43 -0.98 -13.62
CA ASP A 25 -3.65 -1.07 -12.38
C ASP A 25 -2.40 -0.17 -12.45
N ARG A 26 -1.72 -0.08 -13.61
CA ARG A 26 -0.64 0.91 -13.85
C ARG A 26 -1.14 2.35 -13.72
N LEU A 27 -2.29 2.68 -14.31
CA LEU A 27 -2.87 4.02 -14.22
C LEU A 27 -3.20 4.39 -12.77
N ARG A 28 -3.79 3.47 -12.00
CA ARG A 28 -4.09 3.67 -10.59
C ARG A 28 -2.83 3.90 -9.75
N LEU A 29 -1.80 3.08 -9.96
CA LEU A 29 -0.52 3.24 -9.26
C LEU A 29 0.16 4.58 -9.60
N SER A 30 0.17 4.97 -10.88
CA SER A 30 0.72 6.27 -11.30
C SER A 30 -0.02 7.42 -10.62
N PHE A 31 -1.35 7.41 -10.68
CA PHE A 31 -2.18 8.45 -10.08
C PHE A 31 -1.91 8.62 -8.58
N VAL A 32 -1.88 7.50 -7.83
CA VAL A 32 -1.59 7.55 -6.38
C VAL A 32 -0.15 7.99 -6.09
N THR A 33 0.81 7.59 -6.93
CA THR A 33 2.19 8.05 -6.82
C THR A 33 2.28 9.57 -6.98
N ASP A 34 1.56 10.12 -7.96
CA ASP A 34 1.55 11.56 -8.21
C ASP A 34 0.94 12.34 -7.05
N LEU A 35 -0.13 11.83 -6.42
CA LEU A 35 -0.68 12.42 -5.18
C LEU A 35 0.37 12.50 -4.07
N PHE A 36 1.17 11.46 -3.85
CA PHE A 36 2.22 11.50 -2.83
C PHE A 36 3.39 12.43 -3.20
N LYS A 37 3.67 12.61 -4.49
CA LYS A 37 4.64 13.62 -4.96
C LYS A 37 4.13 15.03 -4.72
N GLU A 38 2.85 15.30 -4.99
CA GLU A 38 2.20 16.58 -4.73
C GLU A 38 2.20 16.93 -3.23
N LEU A 39 2.14 15.91 -2.35
CA LEU A 39 2.32 16.05 -0.90
C LEU A 39 3.79 16.27 -0.47
N GLY A 40 4.74 16.27 -1.41
CA GLY A 40 6.14 16.60 -1.16
C GLY A 40 7.07 15.40 -0.88
N HIS A 41 6.62 14.16 -1.10
CA HIS A 41 7.49 12.98 -0.99
C HIS A 41 8.46 12.86 -2.17
N SER A 42 9.62 12.22 -1.93
CA SER A 42 10.52 11.82 -3.03
C SER A 42 9.86 10.78 -3.94
N ASP A 43 10.32 10.67 -5.18
CA ASP A 43 9.77 9.72 -6.16
C ASP A 43 9.77 8.26 -5.65
N SER A 44 10.90 7.79 -5.10
CA SER A 44 11.00 6.45 -4.53
C SER A 44 10.01 6.23 -3.38
N ARG A 45 9.87 7.24 -2.50
CA ARG A 45 8.98 7.15 -1.35
C ARG A 45 7.50 7.19 -1.76
N ALA A 46 7.17 8.03 -2.74
CA ALA A 46 5.84 8.13 -3.30
C ALA A 46 5.42 6.80 -3.94
N GLN A 47 6.34 6.14 -4.67
CA GLN A 47 6.10 4.82 -5.24
C GLN A 47 5.84 3.77 -4.14
N ASP A 48 6.70 3.69 -3.11
CA ASP A 48 6.52 2.75 -2.00
C ASP A 48 5.15 2.93 -1.31
N LEU A 49 4.76 4.18 -1.03
CA LEU A 49 3.48 4.51 -0.39
C LEU A 49 2.30 4.20 -1.31
N ALA A 50 2.43 4.45 -2.62
CA ALA A 50 1.42 4.12 -3.60
C ALA A 50 1.17 2.61 -3.68
N TYR A 51 2.25 1.80 -3.72
CA TYR A 51 2.13 0.34 -3.66
C TYR A 51 1.47 -0.14 -2.37
N LEU A 52 1.79 0.48 -1.22
CA LEU A 52 1.19 0.12 0.06
C LEU A 52 -0.32 0.35 0.08
N ILE A 53 -0.79 1.55 -0.26
CA ILE A 53 -2.22 1.85 -0.23
C ILE A 53 -2.98 1.08 -1.32
N TYR A 54 -2.39 0.92 -2.49
CA TYR A 54 -3.02 0.19 -3.57
C TYR A 54 -3.19 -1.30 -3.22
N SER A 55 -2.20 -1.90 -2.55
CA SER A 55 -2.30 -3.26 -2.02
C SER A 55 -3.42 -3.40 -0.98
N TYR A 56 -3.59 -2.41 -0.10
CA TYR A 56 -4.71 -2.36 0.83
C TYR A 56 -6.06 -2.28 0.10
N MET A 57 -6.18 -1.40 -0.90
CA MET A 57 -7.42 -1.27 -1.70
C MET A 57 -7.79 -2.59 -2.36
N MET A 58 -6.81 -3.32 -2.88
CA MET A 58 -7.01 -4.64 -3.48
C MET A 58 -7.39 -5.70 -2.44
N ALA A 59 -6.77 -5.69 -1.25
CA ALA A 59 -7.16 -6.59 -0.18
C ALA A 59 -8.61 -6.36 0.26
N VAL A 60 -9.06 -5.11 0.35
CA VAL A 60 -10.45 -4.77 0.74
C VAL A 60 -11.48 -5.24 -0.29
N THR A 61 -11.13 -5.39 -1.57
CA THR A 61 -12.07 -5.97 -2.54
C THR A 61 -12.21 -7.48 -2.38
N LEU A 62 -11.17 -8.16 -1.87
CA LEU A 62 -11.14 -9.62 -1.68
C LEU A 62 -11.70 -10.08 -0.33
N ILE A 63 -11.49 -9.28 0.72
CA ILE A 63 -11.93 -9.64 2.06
C ILE A 63 -13.38 -9.21 2.23
N ASP A 64 -14.27 -10.20 2.27
CA ASP A 64 -15.68 -9.98 2.62
C ASP A 64 -15.83 -9.91 4.15
N LEU A 65 -15.49 -8.74 4.70
CA LEU A 65 -15.84 -8.44 6.09
C LEU A 65 -17.30 -8.02 6.13
N GLU A 66 -18.04 -8.53 7.12
CA GLU A 66 -19.36 -8.07 7.54
C GLU A 66 -19.25 -6.68 8.20
N ASP A 67 -18.67 -5.75 7.46
CA ASP A 67 -18.42 -4.37 7.81
C ASP A 67 -19.48 -3.50 7.14
N ASP A 68 -20.22 -2.77 7.98
CA ASP A 68 -21.06 -1.65 7.56
C ASP A 68 -20.24 -0.61 6.78
N ILE A 69 -20.88 0.07 5.83
CA ILE A 69 -20.31 1.13 4.99
C ILE A 69 -19.62 2.18 5.87
N ASP A 70 -20.25 2.57 6.99
CA ASP A 70 -19.71 3.57 7.91
C ASP A 70 -18.35 3.16 8.51
N LYS A 71 -18.19 1.87 8.84
CA LYS A 71 -16.91 1.34 9.36
C LYS A 71 -15.83 1.37 8.27
N ARG A 72 -16.19 1.05 7.02
CA ARG A 72 -15.27 1.08 5.87
C ARG A 72 -14.79 2.49 5.57
N VAL A 73 -15.72 3.46 5.56
CA VAL A 73 -15.40 4.89 5.37
C VAL A 73 -14.50 5.39 6.50
N THR A 74 -14.87 5.12 7.75
CA THR A 74 -14.08 5.52 8.92
C THR A 74 -12.66 4.93 8.88
N ARG A 75 -12.51 3.67 8.49
CA ARG A 75 -11.19 3.04 8.32
C ARG A 75 -10.39 3.70 7.18
N ALA A 76 -11.02 3.95 6.04
CA ALA A 76 -10.36 4.63 4.92
C ALA A 76 -9.85 6.02 5.32
N THR A 77 -10.65 6.82 6.03
CA THR A 77 -10.27 8.15 6.51
C THR A 77 -9.04 8.09 7.43
N ARG A 78 -9.06 7.23 8.45
CA ARG A 78 -7.92 7.09 9.38
C ARG A 78 -6.64 6.64 8.68
N LEU A 79 -6.75 5.75 7.68
CA LEU A 79 -5.60 5.31 6.90
C LEU A 79 -5.08 6.42 5.96
N SER A 80 -5.96 7.18 5.31
CA SER A 80 -5.55 8.31 4.49
C SER A 80 -4.87 9.40 5.31
N GLU A 81 -5.39 9.70 6.50
CA GLU A 81 -4.77 10.65 7.44
C GLU A 81 -3.38 10.18 7.87
N PHE A 82 -3.25 8.90 8.24
CA PHE A 82 -1.96 8.30 8.60
C PHE A 82 -0.95 8.37 7.45
N LEU A 83 -1.38 8.09 6.22
CA LEU A 83 -0.50 8.11 5.04
C LEU A 83 -0.13 9.54 4.63
N ALA A 84 -1.06 10.49 4.69
CA ALA A 84 -0.79 11.90 4.38
C ALA A 84 0.10 12.57 5.44
N SER A 85 0.00 12.15 6.70
CA SER A 85 0.81 12.66 7.82
C SER A 85 2.16 11.95 7.97
N ASN A 86 2.46 10.95 7.12
CA ASN A 86 3.66 10.14 7.27
C ASN A 86 4.90 10.90 6.78
N CYS A 87 5.65 11.51 7.70
CA CYS A 87 7.03 11.87 7.42
C CYS A 87 7.84 10.59 7.09
N PRO A 88 8.87 10.63 6.20
CA PRO A 88 9.70 9.49 5.86
C PRO A 88 10.06 8.62 7.09
N LEU A 89 9.94 7.30 6.98
CA LEU A 89 10.23 6.36 8.09
C LEU A 89 11.63 6.57 8.70
N SER A 90 12.56 7.07 7.88
CA SER A 90 13.94 7.40 8.25
C SER A 90 14.10 8.68 9.08
N SER A 91 13.09 9.56 9.12
CA SER A 91 13.24 10.91 9.71
C SER A 91 11.95 11.47 10.31
N CYS A 92 11.00 10.63 10.73
CA CYS A 92 9.68 11.03 11.21
C CYS A 92 9.72 11.54 12.67
N PRO A 93 9.52 12.84 12.93
CA PRO A 93 9.55 13.39 14.30
C PRO A 93 8.47 12.77 15.20
N GLN A 94 7.33 12.38 14.63
CA GLN A 94 6.23 11.73 15.35
C GLN A 94 6.56 10.30 15.80
N ARG A 95 7.65 9.68 15.29
CA ARG A 95 8.15 8.37 15.75
C ARG A 95 9.22 8.45 16.85
N GLU A 96 9.79 9.61 17.16
CA GLU A 96 10.79 9.73 18.25
C GLU A 96 10.22 9.28 19.61
N ASN A 97 8.90 9.32 19.78
CA ASN A 97 8.22 8.89 21.01
C ASN A 97 7.75 7.42 21.00
N HIS A 98 8.14 6.61 20.00
CA HIS A 98 7.89 5.17 20.04
C HIS A 98 9.23 4.43 20.03
N PRO A 99 9.63 3.77 21.14
CA PRO A 99 10.87 3.02 21.16
C PRO A 99 10.72 1.83 20.21
N LEU A 100 11.23 1.99 18.99
CA LEU A 100 11.61 0.85 18.17
C LEU A 100 12.72 0.15 18.95
N GLN A 101 12.36 -0.97 19.58
CA GLN A 101 13.34 -1.90 20.13
C GLN A 101 14.35 -2.16 19.01
N LYS A 102 15.58 -1.69 19.21
CA LYS A 102 16.69 -2.02 18.33
C LYS A 102 16.79 -3.53 18.33
N GLU A 103 16.49 -4.14 17.20
CA GLU A 103 16.78 -5.55 16.98
C GLU A 103 18.29 -5.73 17.21
N PRO A 104 18.72 -6.66 18.08
CA PRO A 104 20.14 -6.82 18.38
C PRO A 104 20.86 -7.21 17.10
N ALA A 105 21.94 -6.49 16.79
CA ALA A 105 22.83 -6.80 15.68
C ALA A 105 23.22 -8.27 15.72
N ASN A 106 22.92 -9.00 14.65
CA ASN A 106 23.32 -10.39 14.49
C ASN A 106 24.86 -10.47 14.58
N PRO A 107 25.46 -11.24 15.50
CA PRO A 107 26.91 -11.35 15.58
C PRO A 107 27.47 -12.00 14.30
N PRO A 108 28.70 -11.64 13.89
CA PRO A 108 29.29 -12.17 12.68
C PRO A 108 29.47 -13.69 12.78
N ASP A 109 29.06 -14.39 11.71
CA ASP A 109 29.26 -15.83 11.52
C ASP A 109 30.70 -16.21 11.84
N LYS A 110 30.87 -16.98 12.93
CA LYS A 110 32.12 -17.72 13.14
C LYS A 110 32.18 -18.83 12.11
N GLN A 111 32.83 -18.55 10.98
CA GLN A 111 33.39 -19.59 10.12
C GLN A 111 34.26 -20.49 10.99
N THR A 112 33.76 -21.69 11.27
CA THR A 112 34.52 -22.73 11.96
C THR A 112 35.18 -23.58 10.89
N LYS A 113 36.49 -23.67 11.06
CA LYS A 113 37.45 -24.52 10.37
C LYS A 113 37.05 -25.99 10.38
#